data_AF-A0A1M2V3Z1-F1
#
_entry.id   AF-A0A1M2V3Z1-F1
#
_cell.length_a   1.000
_cell.length_b   1.000
_cell.length_c   1.000
_cell.angle_alpha   90.00
_cell.angle_beta   90.00
_cell.angle_gamma   90.00
#
_symmetry.space_group_name_H-M   'P 1'
#
loop_
_entity.id
_entity.type
_entity.pdbx_description
1 polymer ?
#
loop_
_entity_poly.entity_id
_entity_poly.type
_entity_poly.pdbx_seq_one_letter_code
_entity_poly.pdbx_strand_id
1 'polypeptide(L)'
;MSAFPTADLASAPLFAPVSERLTVAERINLSHERAKAIGLRYALTIEDVLQPSKKFWDMYMDYIVTHDGGAVALFSIQLNLMAGTLAPFAQKRPELRPLLEDVLAFRVS
;
A
#
# COMPACT_ATOMS: atom_id res chain seq x y z
N MET A 1 0.82 -12.46 -16.73
CA MET A 1 0.91 -11.82 -15.40
C MET A 1 0.96 -12.92 -14.36
N SER A 2 1.86 -12.84 -13.38
CA SER A 2 1.92 -13.79 -12.26
C SER A 2 0.54 -13.88 -11.61
N ALA A 3 0.11 -15.07 -11.20
CA ALA A 3 -1.12 -15.25 -10.43
C ALA A 3 -1.07 -14.52 -9.06
N PHE A 4 0.14 -14.15 -8.60
CA PHE A 4 0.42 -13.49 -7.33
C PHE A 4 1.45 -12.37 -7.56
N PRO A 5 1.02 -11.10 -7.68
CA PRO A 5 1.90 -9.97 -8.02
C PRO A 5 3.06 -9.73 -7.03
N THR A 6 2.94 -10.20 -5.80
CA THR A 6 3.93 -9.97 -4.72
C THR A 6 4.69 -11.22 -4.29
N ALA A 7 4.58 -12.34 -5.03
CA ALA A 7 5.21 -13.60 -4.65
C ALA A 7 6.73 -13.50 -4.40
N ASP A 8 7.44 -12.69 -5.19
CA ASP A 8 8.86 -12.43 -5.01
C ASP A 8 9.16 -11.50 -3.81
N LEU A 9 8.22 -10.63 -3.43
CA LEU A 9 8.37 -9.80 -2.23
C LEU A 9 8.40 -10.65 -0.97
N ALA A 10 7.57 -11.70 -0.88
CA ALA A 10 7.57 -12.61 0.27
C ALA A 10 8.93 -13.25 0.53
N SER A 11 9.75 -13.42 -0.52
CA SER A 11 11.11 -13.97 -0.44
C SER A 11 12.20 -12.89 -0.34
N ALA A 12 11.85 -11.61 -0.43
CA ALA A 12 12.81 -10.52 -0.41
C ALA A 12 13.38 -10.27 1.00
N PRO A 13 14.60 -9.73 1.12
CA PRO A 13 15.21 -9.43 2.43
C PRO A 13 14.36 -8.56 3.35
N LEU A 14 13.48 -7.71 2.79
CA LEU A 14 12.55 -6.88 3.57
C LEU A 14 11.48 -7.71 4.31
N PHE A 15 11.13 -8.88 3.80
CA PHE A 15 10.11 -9.75 4.38
C PHE A 15 10.71 -10.88 5.24
N ALA A 16 12.03 -11.04 5.23
CA ALA A 16 12.75 -12.04 6.02
C ALA A 16 12.78 -11.80 7.55
N PRO A 17 12.83 -10.56 8.08
CA PRO A 17 12.93 -10.35 9.53
C PRO A 17 11.70 -10.85 10.28
N VAL A 18 11.95 -11.57 11.38
CA VAL A 18 10.95 -12.04 12.34
C VAL A 18 10.62 -10.89 13.29
N SER A 19 9.41 -10.34 13.15
CA SER A 19 8.98 -9.12 13.84
C SER A 19 9.11 -9.21 15.37
N GLU A 20 8.90 -10.38 15.96
CA GLU A 20 8.96 -10.62 17.41
C GLU A 20 10.37 -10.44 18.00
N ARG A 21 11.41 -10.44 17.16
CA ARG A 21 12.81 -10.26 17.58
C ARG A 21 13.26 -8.80 17.53
N LEU A 22 12.40 -7.90 17.06
CA LEU A 22 12.71 -6.50 16.86
C LEU A 22 12.12 -5.66 17.98
N THR A 23 12.75 -4.51 18.26
CA THR A 23 12.18 -3.48 19.12
C THR A 23 10.90 -2.93 18.50
N VAL A 24 10.06 -2.27 19.32
CA VAL A 24 8.81 -1.66 18.82
C VAL A 24 9.08 -0.67 17.68
N ALA A 25 10.09 0.18 17.80
CA ALA A 25 10.44 1.16 16.78
C ALA A 25 10.87 0.49 15.46
N GLU A 26 11.70 -0.56 15.53
CA GLU A 26 12.11 -1.33 14.35
C GLU A 26 10.92 -2.03 13.69
N ARG A 27 10.00 -2.60 14.47
CA ARG A 27 8.78 -3.22 13.94
C ARG A 27 7.91 -2.21 13.19
N ILE A 28 7.72 -1.02 13.76
CA ILE A 28 6.95 0.06 13.12
C ILE A 28 7.58 0.41 11.78
N ASN A 29 8.88 0.71 11.77
CA ASN A 29 9.60 1.07 10.55
C ASN A 29 9.53 -0.06 9.50
N LEU A 30 9.68 -1.31 9.92
CA LEU A 30 9.58 -2.48 9.04
C LEU A 30 8.19 -2.59 8.40
N SER A 31 7.12 -2.39 9.17
CA SER A 31 5.75 -2.40 8.64
C SER A 31 5.51 -1.25 7.64
N HIS A 32 6.07 -0.06 7.87
CA HIS A 32 6.02 1.06 6.92
C HIS A 32 6.71 0.71 5.59
N GLU A 33 7.93 0.18 5.64
CA GLU A 33 8.67 -0.20 4.45
C GLU A 33 7.97 -1.32 3.67
N ARG A 34 7.41 -2.32 4.36
CA ARG A 34 6.62 -3.39 3.74
C ARG A 34 5.34 -2.86 3.10
N ALA A 35 4.62 -1.97 3.78
CA ALA A 35 3.40 -1.34 3.24
C ALA A 35 3.72 -0.60 1.94
N LYS A 36 4.79 0.19 1.93
CA LYS A 36 5.29 0.90 0.74
C LYS A 36 5.66 -0.07 -0.38
N ALA A 37 6.38 -1.15 -0.09
CA ALA A 37 6.76 -2.14 -1.11
C ALA A 37 5.55 -2.81 -1.76
N ILE A 38 4.53 -3.17 -0.97
CA ILE A 38 3.28 -3.76 -1.47
C ILE A 38 2.50 -2.74 -2.32
N GLY A 39 2.33 -1.53 -1.80
CA GLY A 39 1.61 -0.46 -2.50
C GLY A 39 2.26 -0.09 -3.83
N LEU A 40 3.59 0.04 -3.87
CA LEU A 40 4.35 0.29 -5.09
C LEU A 40 4.30 -0.88 -6.09
N ARG A 41 4.21 -2.13 -5.63
CA ARG A 41 4.06 -3.29 -6.51
C ARG A 41 2.72 -3.27 -7.25
N TYR A 42 1.65 -2.90 -6.54
CA TYR A 42 0.36 -2.74 -7.17
C TYR A 42 0.29 -1.46 -7.99
N ALA A 43 0.90 -0.35 -7.57
CA ALA A 43 0.89 0.93 -8.30
C ALA A 43 -0.54 1.31 -8.73
N LEU A 44 -1.44 1.44 -7.75
CA LEU A 44 -2.83 1.82 -7.99
C LEU A 44 -2.91 3.24 -8.56
N THR A 45 -3.83 3.43 -9.50
CA THR A 45 -4.14 4.74 -10.09
C THR A 45 -5.18 5.48 -9.25
N ILE A 46 -5.39 6.77 -9.54
CA ILE A 46 -6.47 7.56 -8.94
C ILE A 46 -7.82 6.90 -9.24
N GLU A 47 -8.01 6.41 -10.45
CA GLU A 47 -9.23 5.74 -10.88
C GLU A 47 -9.44 4.42 -10.12
N ASP A 48 -8.36 3.65 -9.88
CA ASP A 48 -8.42 2.40 -9.12
C ASP A 48 -8.93 2.60 -7.69
N VAL A 49 -8.59 3.72 -7.03
CA VAL A 49 -9.05 4.02 -5.66
C VAL A 49 -10.38 4.77 -5.63
N LEU A 50 -10.65 5.63 -6.61
CA LEU A 50 -11.91 6.37 -6.73
C LEU A 50 -13.09 5.42 -7.00
N GLN A 51 -12.86 4.42 -7.84
CA GLN A 51 -13.79 3.35 -8.16
C GLN A 51 -13.05 2.03 -7.93
N PRO A 52 -13.12 1.46 -6.71
CA PRO A 52 -12.36 0.27 -6.29
C PRO A 52 -12.34 -0.81 -7.36
N SER A 53 -11.24 -0.84 -8.12
CA SER A 53 -11.12 -1.67 -9.31
C SER A 53 -10.81 -3.11 -8.94
N LYS A 54 -10.83 -4.03 -9.92
CA LYS A 54 -10.35 -5.40 -9.69
C LYS A 54 -8.91 -5.39 -9.12
N LYS A 55 -8.05 -4.50 -9.62
CA LYS A 55 -6.65 -4.38 -9.19
C LYS A 55 -6.53 -3.95 -7.72
N PHE A 56 -7.41 -3.04 -7.28
CA PHE A 56 -7.52 -2.64 -5.88
C PHE A 56 -7.88 -3.84 -5.01
N TRP A 57 -8.91 -4.63 -5.39
CA TRP A 57 -9.31 -5.81 -4.63
C TRP A 57 -8.28 -6.94 -4.70
N ASP A 58 -7.61 -7.13 -5.83
CA ASP A 58 -6.52 -8.10 -5.99
C ASP A 58 -5.37 -7.81 -5.03
N MET A 59 -5.14 -6.55 -4.65
CA MET A 59 -4.14 -6.19 -3.62
C MET A 59 -4.53 -6.70 -2.24
N TYR A 60 -5.80 -6.55 -1.86
CA TYR A 60 -6.32 -7.04 -0.58
C TYR A 60 -6.43 -8.57 -0.51
N MET A 61 -6.51 -9.23 -1.67
CA MET A 61 -6.61 -10.69 -1.78
C MET A 61 -5.25 -11.37 -2.01
N ASP A 62 -4.16 -10.62 -2.17
CA ASP A 62 -2.82 -11.19 -2.33
C ASP A 62 -2.35 -11.81 -1.01
N TYR A 63 -1.69 -12.97 -1.05
CA TYR A 63 -1.28 -13.69 0.14
C TYR A 63 -0.31 -12.91 1.03
N ILE A 64 0.42 -11.95 0.47
CA ILE A 64 1.34 -11.09 1.23
C ILE A 64 0.66 -10.32 2.37
N VAL A 65 -0.65 -10.07 2.28
CA VAL A 65 -1.40 -9.36 3.33
C VAL A 65 -1.43 -10.15 4.65
N THR A 66 -1.22 -11.47 4.60
CA THR A 66 -1.18 -12.32 5.79
C THR A 66 0.18 -12.26 6.52
N HIS A 67 1.20 -11.67 5.90
CA HIS A 67 2.56 -11.66 6.42
C HIS A 67 2.79 -10.61 7.52
N ASP A 68 2.15 -9.44 7.39
CA ASP A 68 2.35 -8.32 8.31
C ASP A 68 1.08 -7.46 8.43
N GLY A 69 0.33 -7.68 9.50
CA GLY A 69 -0.91 -6.94 9.75
C GLY A 69 -0.70 -5.44 9.97
N GLY A 70 0.48 -5.03 10.45
CA GLY A 70 0.84 -3.61 10.59
C GLY A 70 1.00 -2.95 9.23
N ALA A 71 1.69 -3.62 8.30
CA ALA A 71 1.83 -3.15 6.93
C ALA A 71 0.47 -3.05 6.23
N VAL A 72 -0.42 -4.03 6.44
CA VAL A 72 -1.79 -3.99 5.91
C VAL A 72 -2.58 -2.82 6.44
N ALA A 73 -2.55 -2.57 7.75
CA ALA A 73 -3.23 -1.43 8.34
C ALA A 73 -2.72 -0.11 7.73
N LEU A 74 -1.40 0.04 7.58
CA LEU A 74 -0.78 1.23 7.03
C LEU A 74 -1.17 1.50 5.57
N PHE A 75 -1.04 0.53 4.67
CA PHE A 75 -1.46 0.77 3.28
C PHE A 75 -2.97 0.93 3.17
N SER A 76 -3.76 0.28 4.03
CA SER A 76 -5.22 0.45 4.04
C SER A 76 -5.62 1.87 4.45
N ILE A 77 -4.96 2.45 5.46
CA ILE A 77 -5.17 3.84 5.87
C ILE A 77 -4.79 4.78 4.71
N GLN A 78 -3.63 4.55 4.09
CA GLN A 78 -3.15 5.37 2.98
C GLN A 78 -4.08 5.31 1.75
N LEU A 79 -4.51 4.12 1.35
CA LEU A 79 -5.26 3.92 0.11
C LEU A 79 -6.77 4.09 0.29
N ASN A 80 -7.36 3.60 1.39
CA ASN A 80 -8.80 3.69 1.61
C ASN A 80 -9.19 5.01 2.25
N LEU A 81 -8.49 5.41 3.31
CA LEU A 81 -8.90 6.60 4.08
C LEU A 81 -8.35 7.85 3.42
N MET A 82 -7.04 7.92 3.16
CA MET A 82 -6.45 9.14 2.61
C MET A 82 -6.78 9.29 1.11
N ALA A 83 -6.28 8.38 0.26
CA ALA A 83 -6.49 8.47 -1.18
C ALA A 83 -7.97 8.33 -1.56
N GLY A 84 -8.70 7.38 -0.95
CA GLY A 84 -10.12 7.19 -1.17
C GLY A 84 -10.98 8.41 -0.77
N THR A 85 -10.61 9.15 0.28
CA THR A 85 -11.28 10.42 0.61
C THR A 85 -10.90 11.52 -0.38
N LEU A 86 -9.62 11.64 -0.74
CA LEU A 86 -9.12 12.74 -1.55
C LEU A 86 -9.53 12.64 -3.03
N ALA A 87 -9.65 11.42 -3.58
CA ALA A 87 -9.92 11.19 -5.00
C ALA A 87 -11.22 11.84 -5.52
N PRO A 88 -12.38 11.74 -4.83
CA PRO A 88 -13.60 12.46 -5.25
C PRO A 88 -13.42 13.99 -5.28
N PHE A 89 -12.69 14.56 -4.31
CA PHE A 89 -12.44 15.99 -4.30
C PHE A 89 -11.50 16.41 -5.44
N ALA A 90 -10.50 15.60 -5.75
CA ALA A 90 -9.56 15.86 -6.85
C ALA A 90 -10.25 15.91 -8.22
N GLN A 91 -11.43 15.30 -8.41
CA GLN A 91 -12.23 15.44 -9.63
C GLN A 91 -12.69 16.88 -9.89
N LYS A 92 -12.96 17.63 -8.81
CA LYS A 92 -13.45 19.03 -8.86
C LYS A 92 -12.36 20.05 -8.54
N ARG A 93 -11.26 19.59 -7.94
CA ARG A 93 -10.12 20.38 -7.47
C ARG A 93 -8.81 19.82 -8.04
N PRO A 94 -8.46 20.17 -9.29
CA PRO A 94 -7.30 19.60 -9.99
C PRO A 94 -5.97 19.82 -9.26
N GLU A 95 -5.87 20.86 -8.43
CA GLU A 95 -4.69 21.16 -7.61
C GLU A 95 -4.40 20.10 -6.54
N LEU A 96 -5.37 19.23 -6.22
CA LEU A 96 -5.19 18.11 -5.28
C LEU A 96 -4.59 16.86 -5.94
N ARG A 97 -4.58 16.79 -7.28
CA ARG A 97 -4.07 15.61 -8.01
C ARG A 97 -2.59 15.33 -7.75
N PRO A 98 -1.67 16.32 -7.72
CA PRO A 98 -0.26 16.05 -7.42
C PRO A 98 -0.06 15.42 -6.04
N LEU A 99 -0.77 15.91 -5.02
CA LEU A 99 -0.73 15.31 -3.68
C LEU A 99 -1.26 13.88 -3.69
N LEU A 100 -2.38 13.63 -4.38
CA LEU A 100 -2.96 12.30 -4.48
C LEU A 100 -2.01 11.32 -5.22
N GLU A 101 -1.31 11.78 -6.25
CA GLU A 101 -0.26 11.00 -6.93
C GLU A 101 0.91 10.68 -5.98
N ASP A 102 1.35 11.64 -5.17
CA ASP A 102 2.39 11.41 -4.16
C ASP A 102 1.98 10.39 -3.10
N VAL A 103 0.71 10.38 -2.72
CA VAL A 103 0.13 9.41 -1.77
C VAL A 103 0.12 8.03 -2.38
N LEU A 104 -0.38 7.87 -3.60
CA LEU A 104 -0.43 6.56 -4.28
C LEU A 104 0.96 6.03 -4.61
N ALA A 105 1.94 6.93 -4.81
CA ALA A 105 3.34 6.59 -5.01
C ALA A 105 4.13 6.42 -3.69
N PHE A 106 3.48 6.51 -2.52
CA PHE A 106 4.13 6.41 -1.20
C PHE A 106 5.37 7.34 -1.08
N ARG A 107 5.30 8.51 -1.71
CA ARG A 107 6.29 9.61 -1.56
C ARG A 107 6.00 10.46 -0.33
N VAL A 108 4.77 10.42 0.15
CA VAL A 108 4.33 10.96 1.43
C VAL A 108 3.72 9.84 2.27
N SER A 109 4.25 9.66 3.47
CA SER A 109 3.84 8.71 4.51
C SER A 109 4.40 9.18 5.85
#